data_AF-A0A933XWN0-F1
#
_entry.id   AF-A0A933XWN0-F1
#
_cell.length_a   1.000
_cell.length_b   1.000
_cell.length_c   1.000
_cell.angle_alpha   90.00
_cell.angle_beta   90.00
_cell.angle_gamma   90.00
#
_symmetry.space_group_name_H-M   'P 1'
#
loop_
_entity.id
_entity.type
_entity.pdbx_description
1 polymer ?
#
loop_
_entity_poly.entity_id
_entity_poly.type
_entity_poly.pdbx_seq_one_letter_code
_entity_poly.pdbx_strand_id
1 'polypeptide(L)'
;MGRFLESLGLSWRAPDPRSSREVDGDIDEELRFHLAERERENRAAGMSADEARADAERRFGDFERIRGECRRVQLGERIVLHRLNFVLLLVLAGGVVFFAWQSYAAQRDSRYLIESMRAEVAQLNAALADRGATESADVTPGVGERNATNGPGRPSPGSAGAERDLFNEILVQKLGAGTDLRSSPPEEETADEMWNHRFNEHPDDWRHGLAVAQRLADECSCERAVEVLDFIYGTLSVPHREQLFKPFVFHGGKPCALRVLHLGATDPEPSVRARAYSYLRDYAFRNFGEDYEGYLAWYQRFGVRPLAEVFVANASEFVERVLAANGAELDGLVRNWRGLDFRAAEAAGVDLVVTFRSAGAFELAADWIRSTDRERRLTGVMWLARLDPTEEELGEHVVPLVRGERSVPPELFAEACNALGKPDWPWVAAELLGALQESFELGVADRRVLALSRALAATRDPRATPVLVAYIVADDTPVTIEGIGANGLQQLTGVAYDPSHDGAWWRAWWEKNSGRLPEPIRGTPLPVIALRK
;
A
#
# COMPACT_ATOMS: atom_id res chain seq x y z
N MET A 1 -15.48 -5.45 -6.42
CA MET A 1 -14.95 -6.12 -5.21
C MET A 1 -13.57 -5.55 -4.81
N GLY A 2 -12.54 -5.61 -5.67
CA GLY A 2 -11.19 -5.12 -5.35
C GLY A 2 -11.11 -3.67 -4.83
N ARG A 3 -11.72 -2.71 -5.54
CA ARG A 3 -11.76 -1.29 -5.14
C ARG A 3 -12.45 -1.02 -3.78
N PHE A 4 -13.41 -1.86 -3.39
CA PHE A 4 -14.11 -1.72 -2.11
C PHE A 4 -13.24 -2.17 -0.94
N LEU A 5 -12.44 -3.22 -1.13
CA LEU A 5 -11.52 -3.73 -0.12
C LEU A 5 -10.29 -2.83 0.07
N GLU A 6 -9.76 -2.25 -1.02
CA GLU A 6 -8.69 -1.23 -0.94
C GLU A 6 -9.13 0.03 -0.19
N SER A 7 -10.39 0.45 -0.33
CA SER A 7 -10.94 1.59 0.41
C SER A 7 -11.05 1.35 1.93
N LEU A 8 -10.98 0.09 2.38
CA LEU A 8 -10.96 -0.31 3.79
C LEU A 8 -9.53 -0.45 4.36
N GLY A 9 -8.49 -0.07 3.61
CA GLY A 9 -7.09 -0.16 4.07
C GLY A 9 -6.54 -1.60 4.09
N LEU A 10 -7.26 -2.55 3.49
CA LEU A 10 -6.80 -3.93 3.33
C LEU A 10 -6.05 -4.02 2.00
N SER A 11 -4.72 -3.92 2.03
CA SER A 11 -3.87 -4.16 0.86
C SER A 11 -3.94 -5.64 0.46
N TRP A 12 -4.87 -5.95 -0.42
CA TRP A 12 -5.09 -7.32 -0.89
C TRP A 12 -4.04 -7.71 -1.93
N ARG A 13 -2.95 -8.36 -1.51
CA ARG A 13 -2.11 -9.12 -2.44
C ARG A 13 -2.87 -10.39 -2.81
N ALA A 14 -3.08 -10.62 -4.11
CA ALA A 14 -3.63 -11.88 -4.58
C ALA A 14 -2.76 -13.04 -4.02
N PRO A 15 -3.37 -14.16 -3.59
CA PRO A 15 -2.60 -15.30 -3.11
C PRO A 15 -1.59 -15.70 -4.18
N ASP A 16 -0.34 -15.80 -3.78
CA ASP A 16 0.74 -16.24 -4.66
C ASP A 16 0.35 -17.59 -5.30
N PRO A 17 0.28 -17.68 -6.65
CA PRO A 17 -0.17 -18.90 -7.33
C PRO A 17 0.81 -20.06 -7.16
N ARG A 18 2.03 -19.79 -6.67
CA ARG A 18 3.08 -20.80 -6.51
C ARG A 18 2.72 -21.85 -5.46
N SER A 19 3.17 -23.07 -5.71
CA SER A 19 3.06 -24.19 -4.79
C SER A 19 3.92 -23.96 -3.54
N SER A 20 3.57 -24.58 -2.41
CA SER A 20 4.39 -24.45 -1.18
C SER A 20 5.84 -24.87 -1.40
N ARG A 21 6.11 -25.81 -2.33
CA ARG A 21 7.48 -26.25 -2.64
C ARG A 21 8.27 -25.17 -3.38
N GLU A 22 7.65 -24.46 -4.31
CA GLU A 22 8.30 -23.34 -5.01
C GLU A 22 8.58 -22.20 -4.04
N VAL A 23 7.62 -21.88 -3.17
CA VAL A 23 7.79 -20.89 -2.10
C VAL A 23 8.93 -21.27 -1.17
N ASP A 24 8.99 -22.53 -0.72
CA ASP A 24 10.09 -23.02 0.13
C ASP A 24 11.45 -22.93 -0.62
N GLY A 25 11.46 -23.19 -1.93
CA GLY A 25 12.64 -23.06 -2.78
C GLY A 25 13.13 -21.62 -2.92
N ASP A 26 12.21 -20.67 -3.12
CA ASP A 26 12.51 -19.24 -3.19
C ASP A 26 13.06 -18.70 -1.86
N ILE A 27 12.47 -19.11 -0.74
CA ILE A 27 12.96 -18.75 0.59
C ILE A 27 14.39 -19.26 0.76
N ASP A 28 14.65 -20.53 0.43
CA ASP A 28 15.99 -21.10 0.56
C ASP A 28 17.02 -20.39 -0.35
N GLU A 29 16.62 -19.97 -1.54
CA GLU A 29 17.46 -19.24 -2.48
C GLU A 29 17.78 -17.82 -1.99
N GLU A 30 16.78 -17.08 -1.52
CA GLU A 30 16.95 -15.74 -0.97
C GLU A 30 17.86 -15.74 0.28
N LEU A 31 17.63 -16.69 1.19
CA LEU A 31 18.46 -16.81 2.40
C LEU A 31 19.91 -17.18 2.04
N ARG A 32 20.12 -18.06 1.05
CA ARG A 32 21.47 -18.37 0.53
C ARG A 32 22.12 -17.16 -0.13
N PHE A 33 21.35 -16.38 -0.89
CA PHE A 33 21.84 -15.15 -1.53
C PHE A 33 22.37 -14.16 -0.49
N HIS A 34 21.59 -13.86 0.54
CA HIS A 34 22.01 -12.93 1.60
C HIS A 34 23.22 -13.43 2.40
N LEU A 35 23.31 -14.74 2.64
CA LEU A 35 24.47 -15.32 3.31
C LEU A 35 25.74 -15.16 2.46
N ALA A 36 25.65 -15.46 1.16
CA ALA A 36 26.76 -15.32 0.20
C ALA A 36 27.17 -13.85 0.00
N GLU A 37 26.20 -12.93 -0.02
CA GLU A 37 26.45 -11.50 -0.08
C GLU A 37 27.23 -11.01 1.14
N ARG A 38 26.83 -11.44 2.35
CA ARG A 38 27.54 -11.10 3.58
C ARG A 38 28.96 -11.66 3.62
N GLU A 39 29.15 -12.90 3.15
CA GLU A 39 30.49 -13.49 3.01
C GLU A 39 31.37 -12.64 2.09
N ARG A 40 30.82 -12.19 0.95
CA ARG A 40 31.54 -11.31 0.00
C ARG A 40 31.89 -9.96 0.63
N GLU A 41 30.98 -9.34 1.38
CA GLU A 41 31.25 -8.10 2.13
C GLU A 41 32.38 -8.29 3.14
N ASN A 42 32.34 -9.37 3.92
CA ASN A 42 33.37 -9.68 4.92
C ASN A 42 34.75 -9.92 4.29
N ARG A 43 34.79 -10.61 3.14
CA ARG A 43 36.03 -10.76 2.36
C ARG A 43 36.55 -9.44 1.82
N ALA A 44 35.67 -8.57 1.33
CA ALA A 44 36.05 -7.23 0.90
C ALA A 44 36.61 -6.37 2.05
N ALA A 45 36.15 -6.62 3.28
CA ALA A 45 36.70 -6.02 4.50
C ALA A 45 38.03 -6.65 4.98
N GLY A 46 38.60 -7.59 4.23
CA GLY A 46 39.91 -8.18 4.50
C GLY A 46 39.89 -9.47 5.34
N MET A 47 38.72 -10.04 5.63
CA MET A 47 38.65 -11.37 6.26
C MET A 47 39.08 -12.47 5.29
N SER A 48 39.70 -13.53 5.82
CA SER A 48 39.90 -14.76 5.02
C SER A 48 38.55 -15.39 4.65
N ALA A 49 38.51 -16.25 3.62
CA ALA A 49 37.26 -16.85 3.17
C ALA A 49 36.55 -17.66 4.28
N ASP A 50 37.30 -18.44 5.06
CA ASP A 50 36.74 -19.24 6.15
C ASP A 50 36.21 -18.35 7.30
N GLU A 51 36.94 -17.29 7.67
CA GLU A 51 36.49 -16.32 8.67
C GLU A 51 35.25 -15.54 8.22
N ALA A 52 35.23 -15.11 6.95
CA ALA A 52 34.13 -14.37 6.36
C ALA A 52 32.83 -15.20 6.37
N ARG A 53 32.93 -16.49 6.02
CA ARG A 53 31.81 -17.43 6.06
C ARG A 53 31.33 -17.68 7.48
N ALA A 54 32.25 -17.95 8.41
CA ALA A 54 31.89 -18.17 9.81
C ALA A 54 31.25 -16.94 10.46
N ASP A 55 31.73 -15.73 10.16
CA ASP A 55 31.11 -14.49 10.62
C ASP A 55 29.74 -14.26 9.97
N ALA A 56 29.59 -14.53 8.67
CA ALA A 56 28.32 -14.45 7.97
C ALA A 56 27.27 -15.39 8.59
N GLU A 57 27.60 -16.68 8.79
CA GLU A 57 26.73 -17.67 9.43
C GLU A 57 26.37 -17.27 10.86
N ARG A 58 27.35 -16.81 11.65
CA ARG A 58 27.12 -16.34 13.03
C ARG A 58 26.19 -15.14 13.10
N ARG A 59 26.34 -14.16 12.21
CA ARG A 59 25.50 -12.95 12.18
C ARG A 59 24.12 -13.21 11.59
N PHE A 60 24.03 -14.12 10.62
CA PHE A 60 22.76 -14.54 10.05
C PHE A 60 21.90 -15.22 11.11
N GLY A 61 22.53 -16.01 11.99
CA GLY A 61 21.86 -16.69 13.10
C GLY A 61 21.33 -18.07 12.71
N ASP A 62 20.28 -18.52 13.39
CA ASP A 62 19.67 -19.83 13.13
C ASP A 62 18.88 -19.81 11.80
N PHE A 63 19.50 -20.39 10.76
CA PHE A 63 18.96 -20.47 9.41
C PHE A 63 17.57 -21.11 9.35
N GLU A 64 17.35 -22.20 10.09
CA GLU A 64 16.07 -22.92 10.08
C GLU A 64 14.97 -22.13 10.79
N ARG A 65 15.32 -21.41 11.86
CA ARG A 65 14.38 -20.49 12.52
C ARG A 65 13.92 -19.38 11.57
N ILE A 66 14.86 -18.74 10.88
CA ILE A 66 14.55 -17.65 9.92
C ILE A 66 13.72 -18.19 8.76
N ARG A 67 14.10 -19.35 8.20
CA ARG A 67 13.32 -20.05 7.18
C ARG A 67 11.88 -20.31 7.63
N GLY A 68 11.70 -20.80 8.86
CA GLY A 68 10.38 -21.02 9.46
C GLY A 68 9.56 -19.74 9.61
N GLU A 69 10.19 -18.64 9.99
CA GLU A 69 9.55 -17.32 10.10
C GLU A 69 9.13 -16.77 8.73
N CYS A 70 10.02 -16.80 7.73
CA CYS A 70 9.71 -16.43 6.34
C CYS A 70 8.54 -17.25 5.79
N ARG A 71 8.57 -18.57 6.02
CA ARG A 71 7.50 -19.48 5.61
C ARG A 71 6.18 -19.16 6.31
N ARG A 72 6.21 -18.85 7.60
CA ARG A 72 5.02 -18.45 8.37
C ARG A 72 4.45 -17.13 7.87
N VAL A 73 5.27 -16.16 7.49
CA VAL A 73 4.81 -14.89 6.93
C VAL A 73 4.16 -15.10 5.56
N GLN A 74 4.84 -15.78 4.63
CA GLN A 74 4.32 -15.99 3.27
C GLN A 74 3.11 -16.95 3.21
N LEU A 75 3.12 -18.05 3.98
CA LEU A 75 2.03 -19.03 3.95
C LEU A 75 0.93 -18.74 4.99
N GLY A 76 1.25 -18.06 6.08
CA GLY A 76 0.30 -17.73 7.15
C GLY A 76 -0.84 -16.85 6.64
N GLU A 77 -0.53 -15.86 5.80
CA GLU A 77 -1.53 -15.03 5.14
C GLU A 77 -2.50 -15.87 4.30
N ARG A 78 -2.01 -16.88 3.56
CA ARG A 78 -2.84 -17.76 2.73
C ARG A 78 -3.83 -18.57 3.58
N ILE A 79 -3.40 -19.11 4.71
CA ILE A 79 -4.26 -19.91 5.60
C ILE A 79 -5.36 -19.03 6.21
N VAL A 80 -5.01 -17.83 6.67
CA VAL A 80 -5.98 -16.88 7.24
C VAL A 80 -6.99 -16.44 6.18
N LEU A 81 -6.53 -16.12 4.97
CA LEU A 81 -7.38 -15.69 3.86
C LEU A 81 -8.35 -16.80 3.41
N HIS A 82 -7.88 -18.04 3.30
CA HIS A 82 -8.75 -19.17 2.96
C HIS A 82 -9.81 -19.41 4.04
N ARG A 83 -9.47 -19.28 5.33
CA ARG A 83 -10.45 -19.38 6.42
C ARG A 83 -11.47 -18.27 6.35
N LEU A 84 -11.05 -17.02 6.11
CA LEU A 84 -11.96 -15.89 5.97
C LEU A 84 -12.89 -16.06 4.77
N ASN A 85 -12.35 -16.44 3.60
CA ASN A 85 -13.14 -16.65 2.39
C ASN A 85 -14.12 -17.81 2.56
N PHE A 86 -13.71 -18.89 3.23
CA PHE A 86 -14.60 -20.00 3.56
C PHE A 86 -15.74 -19.57 4.49
N VAL A 87 -15.45 -18.78 5.54
CA VAL A 87 -16.48 -18.21 6.42
C VAL A 87 -17.43 -17.29 5.64
N LEU A 88 -16.90 -16.41 4.79
CA LEU A 88 -17.70 -15.51 3.96
C LEU A 88 -18.61 -16.29 2.99
N LEU A 89 -18.09 -17.35 2.38
CA LEU A 89 -18.84 -18.26 1.51
C LEU A 89 -20.00 -18.93 2.29
N LEU A 90 -19.75 -19.38 3.52
CA LEU A 90 -20.79 -19.97 4.38
C LEU A 90 -21.87 -18.94 4.75
N VAL A 91 -21.48 -17.70 5.08
CA VAL A 91 -22.42 -16.62 5.36
C VAL A 91 -23.28 -16.31 4.14
N LEU A 92 -22.67 -16.24 2.95
CA LEU A 92 -23.36 -15.92 1.71
C LEU A 92 -24.30 -17.05 1.28
N ALA A 93 -23.87 -18.32 1.40
CA ALA A 93 -24.72 -19.49 1.20
C ALA A 93 -25.90 -19.50 2.19
N GLY A 94 -25.66 -19.19 3.47
CA GLY A 94 -26.70 -19.02 4.48
C GLY A 94 -27.71 -17.92 4.12
N GLY A 95 -27.23 -16.79 3.63
CA GLY A 95 -28.07 -15.70 3.13
C GLY A 95 -28.96 -16.11 1.96
N VAL A 96 -28.42 -16.85 0.98
CA VAL A 96 -29.21 -17.36 -0.15
C VAL A 96 -30.30 -18.32 0.30
N VAL A 97 -29.99 -19.26 1.22
CA VAL A 97 -30.98 -20.18 1.79
C VAL A 97 -32.07 -19.42 2.54
N PHE A 98 -31.69 -18.41 3.33
CA PHE A 98 -32.64 -17.55 4.05
C PHE A 98 -33.58 -16.81 3.10
N PHE A 99 -33.06 -16.19 2.04
CA PHE A 99 -33.89 -15.48 1.05
C PHE A 99 -34.80 -16.42 0.26
N ALA A 100 -34.33 -17.62 -0.09
CA ALA A 100 -35.15 -18.63 -0.75
C ALA A 100 -36.32 -19.07 0.15
N TRP A 101 -36.06 -19.26 1.44
CA TRP A 101 -37.09 -19.58 2.42
C TRP A 101 -38.10 -18.44 2.60
N GLN A 102 -37.63 -17.20 2.71
CA GLN A 102 -38.49 -16.01 2.82
C GLN A 102 -39.38 -15.85 1.58
N SER A 103 -38.81 -16.03 0.38
CA SER A 103 -39.55 -15.98 -0.89
C SER A 103 -40.61 -17.08 -0.96
N TYR A 104 -40.28 -18.29 -0.53
CA TYR A 104 -41.24 -19.40 -0.47
C TYR A 104 -42.39 -19.11 0.51
N ALA A 105 -42.10 -18.55 1.69
CA ALA A 105 -43.12 -18.15 2.65
C ALA A 105 -44.05 -17.06 2.08
N ALA A 106 -43.51 -16.04 1.43
CA ALA A 106 -44.29 -14.98 0.79
C ALA A 106 -45.16 -15.48 -0.37
N GLN A 107 -44.66 -16.43 -1.18
CA GLN A 107 -45.44 -17.06 -2.24
C GLN A 107 -46.60 -17.89 -1.68
N ARG A 108 -46.39 -18.57 -0.55
CA ARG A 108 -47.45 -19.32 0.14
C ARG A 108 -48.57 -18.39 0.60
N ASP A 109 -48.24 -17.24 1.21
CA ASP A 109 -49.24 -16.27 1.66
C ASP A 109 -49.99 -15.64 0.48
N SER A 110 -49.29 -15.35 -0.62
CA SER A 110 -49.90 -14.84 -1.85
C SER A 110 -50.90 -15.83 -2.46
N ARG A 111 -50.62 -17.15 -2.39
CA ARG A 111 -51.58 -18.18 -2.85
C ARG A 111 -52.86 -18.15 -2.02
N TYR A 112 -52.76 -18.04 -0.69
CA TYR A 112 -53.93 -17.92 0.18
C TYR A 112 -54.76 -16.68 -0.16
N LEU A 113 -54.13 -15.53 -0.41
CA LEU A 113 -54.84 -14.31 -0.79
C LEU A 113 -55.52 -14.42 -2.16
N ILE A 114 -54.86 -15.03 -3.15
CA ILE A 114 -55.47 -15.24 -4.48
C ILE A 114 -56.65 -16.21 -4.37
N GLU A 115 -56.54 -17.25 -3.57
CA GLU A 115 -57.65 -18.19 -3.33
C GLU A 115 -58.81 -17.51 -2.61
N SER A 116 -58.57 -16.65 -1.62
CA SER A 116 -59.63 -15.88 -0.95
C SER A 116 -60.28 -14.88 -1.89
N MET A 117 -59.50 -14.13 -2.68
CA MET A 117 -60.04 -13.20 -3.69
C MET A 117 -60.84 -13.93 -4.76
N ARG A 118 -60.40 -15.12 -5.21
CA ARG A 118 -61.17 -15.95 -6.15
C ARG A 118 -62.49 -16.40 -5.54
N ALA A 119 -62.50 -16.77 -4.26
CA ALA A 119 -63.72 -17.14 -3.56
C ALA A 119 -64.69 -15.95 -3.44
N GLU A 120 -64.21 -14.76 -3.10
CA GLU A 120 -65.02 -13.53 -3.06
C GLU A 120 -65.59 -13.15 -4.42
N VAL A 121 -64.77 -13.20 -5.48
CA VAL A 121 -65.24 -12.95 -6.86
C VAL A 121 -66.29 -13.98 -7.28
N ALA A 122 -66.12 -15.25 -6.92
CA ALA A 122 -67.11 -16.28 -7.19
C ALA A 122 -68.43 -16.01 -6.45
N GLN A 123 -68.39 -15.55 -5.21
CA GLN A 123 -69.58 -15.15 -4.45
C GLN A 123 -70.27 -13.94 -5.05
N LEU A 124 -69.52 -12.90 -5.44
CA LEU A 124 -70.06 -11.72 -6.13
C LEU A 124 -70.72 -12.09 -7.46
N ASN A 125 -70.07 -12.94 -8.27
CA ASN A 125 -70.64 -13.41 -9.53
C ASN A 125 -71.92 -14.22 -9.31
N ALA A 126 -71.97 -15.08 -8.29
CA ALA A 126 -73.19 -15.81 -7.94
C ALA A 126 -74.32 -14.86 -7.51
N ALA A 127 -74.01 -13.84 -6.69
CA ALA A 127 -74.99 -12.83 -6.28
C ALA A 127 -75.48 -11.95 -7.45
N LEU A 128 -74.61 -11.62 -8.40
CA LEU A 128 -74.98 -10.90 -9.61
C LEU A 128 -75.83 -11.77 -10.56
N ALA A 129 -75.53 -13.06 -10.69
CA ALA A 129 -76.35 -13.98 -11.48
C ALA A 129 -77.78 -14.11 -10.90
N ASP A 130 -77.90 -14.14 -9.56
CA ASP A 130 -79.19 -14.16 -8.86
C ASP A 130 -80.01 -12.87 -9.10
N ARG A 131 -79.33 -11.71 -9.10
CA ARG A 131 -79.94 -10.41 -9.49
C ARG A 131 -80.30 -10.33 -10.97
N GLY A 132 -79.44 -10.82 -11.84
CA GLY A 132 -79.69 -10.83 -13.29
C GLY A 132 -80.86 -11.73 -13.67
N ALA A 133 -81.06 -12.84 -12.96
CA ALA A 133 -82.24 -13.69 -13.12
C ALA A 133 -83.54 -12.98 -12.67
N THR A 134 -83.46 -12.00 -11.77
CA THR A 134 -84.60 -11.17 -11.35
C THR A 134 -84.87 -9.97 -12.28
N GLU A 135 -83.85 -9.39 -12.93
CA GLU A 135 -84.00 -8.26 -13.87
C GLU A 135 -84.22 -8.68 -15.35
N SER A 136 -83.77 -9.87 -15.76
CA SER A 136 -83.91 -10.38 -17.14
C SER A 136 -85.36 -10.74 -17.53
N ALA A 137 -86.34 -10.53 -16.66
CA ALA A 137 -87.76 -10.64 -17.03
C ALA A 137 -88.27 -9.44 -17.86
N ASP A 138 -87.51 -8.34 -17.99
CA ASP A 138 -88.08 -7.09 -18.54
C ASP A 138 -87.12 -6.25 -19.40
N VAL A 139 -86.34 -6.85 -20.32
CA VAL A 139 -85.61 -6.04 -21.32
C VAL A 139 -85.55 -6.70 -22.70
N THR A 140 -86.22 -6.04 -23.64
CA THR A 140 -86.27 -6.32 -25.09
C THR A 140 -84.95 -5.96 -25.79
N PRO A 141 -84.40 -6.76 -26.71
CA PRO A 141 -83.10 -6.47 -27.33
C PRO A 141 -83.24 -5.61 -28.60
N GLY A 142 -82.49 -4.50 -28.63
CA GLY A 142 -82.30 -3.61 -29.79
C GLY A 142 -80.92 -3.79 -30.43
N VAL A 143 -80.92 -3.84 -31.76
CA VAL A 143 -79.86 -4.17 -32.73
C VAL A 143 -78.87 -3.03 -32.97
N GLY A 144 -77.60 -3.37 -33.29
CA GLY A 144 -76.62 -2.48 -33.96
C GLY A 144 -75.17 -2.86 -33.63
N GLU A 145 -74.52 -3.83 -34.29
CA GLU A 145 -73.83 -3.79 -35.61
C GLU A 145 -72.62 -2.83 -35.75
N ARG A 146 -71.46 -3.45 -36.05
CA ARG A 146 -70.24 -2.98 -36.77
C ARG A 146 -69.19 -2.10 -36.07
N ASN A 147 -67.96 -2.62 -35.94
CA ASN A 147 -66.88 -2.30 -36.88
C ASN A 147 -65.63 -3.16 -36.65
N ALA A 148 -65.04 -3.60 -37.75
CA ALA A 148 -63.78 -4.34 -37.85
C ALA A 148 -62.74 -3.46 -38.56
N THR A 149 -61.50 -3.41 -38.08
CA THR A 149 -60.33 -3.11 -38.91
C THR A 149 -59.06 -3.75 -38.37
N ASN A 150 -58.31 -4.33 -39.31
CA ASN A 150 -57.11 -5.14 -39.22
C ASN A 150 -55.81 -4.39 -38.87
N GLY A 151 -54.81 -5.14 -38.41
CA GLY A 151 -53.40 -4.97 -38.83
C GLY A 151 -52.33 -5.43 -37.83
N PRO A 152 -51.55 -6.49 -38.13
CA PRO A 152 -50.27 -6.76 -37.46
C PRO A 152 -49.08 -6.69 -38.44
N GLY A 153 -47.97 -6.06 -38.02
CA GLY A 153 -46.69 -6.07 -38.73
C GLY A 153 -45.53 -6.37 -37.77
N ARG A 154 -44.89 -7.53 -37.96
CA ARG A 154 -43.61 -7.92 -37.33
C ARG A 154 -42.42 -7.42 -38.17
N PRO A 155 -41.28 -7.06 -37.55
CA PRO A 155 -39.99 -6.99 -38.23
C PRO A 155 -39.14 -8.26 -38.04
N SER A 156 -38.40 -8.63 -39.09
CA SER A 156 -37.34 -9.66 -39.10
C SER A 156 -35.96 -9.06 -38.79
N PRO A 157 -35.01 -9.84 -38.24
CA PRO A 157 -33.66 -9.37 -37.92
C PRO A 157 -32.67 -9.58 -39.08
N GLY A 158 -31.87 -8.54 -39.35
CA GLY A 158 -30.79 -8.52 -40.35
C GLY A 158 -29.46 -9.06 -39.82
N SER A 159 -28.74 -9.68 -40.74
CA SER A 159 -27.52 -10.48 -40.64
C SER A 159 -26.26 -9.72 -40.20
N ALA A 160 -25.52 -10.34 -39.29
CA ALA A 160 -24.10 -10.12 -39.05
C ALA A 160 -23.25 -11.04 -39.94
N GLY A 161 -22.10 -10.55 -40.40
CA GLY A 161 -21.00 -11.39 -40.90
C GLY A 161 -20.53 -11.08 -42.32
N ALA A 162 -19.60 -10.13 -42.46
CA ALA A 162 -18.63 -10.06 -43.55
C ALA A 162 -17.65 -8.90 -43.31
N GLU A 163 -16.67 -9.06 -42.40
CA GLU A 163 -15.56 -8.10 -42.29
C GLU A 163 -14.32 -8.68 -41.59
N ARG A 164 -13.91 -9.90 -41.97
CA ARG A 164 -12.71 -10.54 -41.39
C ARG A 164 -11.77 -11.28 -42.35
N ASP A 165 -11.94 -11.13 -43.66
CA ASP A 165 -11.12 -11.87 -44.64
C ASP A 165 -10.15 -11.01 -45.47
N LEU A 166 -10.03 -9.70 -45.23
CA LEU A 166 -9.17 -8.83 -46.05
C LEU A 166 -7.71 -8.69 -45.55
N PHE A 167 -7.36 -9.25 -44.39
CA PHE A 167 -6.03 -9.05 -43.79
C PHE A 167 -5.02 -10.18 -44.10
N ASN A 168 -5.48 -11.35 -44.55
CA ASN A 168 -4.60 -12.50 -44.81
C ASN A 168 -4.13 -12.62 -46.27
N GLU A 169 -4.66 -11.82 -47.20
CA GLU A 169 -4.36 -11.96 -48.63
C GLU A 169 -3.16 -11.10 -49.10
N ILE A 170 -2.66 -10.18 -48.26
CA ILE A 170 -1.52 -9.30 -48.60
C ILE A 170 -0.16 -9.89 -48.20
N LEU A 171 -0.11 -10.91 -47.35
CA LEU A 171 1.16 -11.47 -46.88
C LEU A 171 1.75 -12.58 -47.76
N VAL A 172 0.99 -13.14 -48.69
CA VAL A 172 1.42 -14.32 -49.48
C VAL A 172 2.03 -13.94 -50.84
N GLN A 173 1.97 -12.68 -51.25
CA GLN A 173 2.39 -12.27 -52.61
C GLN A 173 3.83 -11.71 -52.73
N LYS A 174 4.64 -11.70 -51.66
CA LYS A 174 6.00 -11.12 -51.66
C LYS A 174 7.16 -12.12 -51.56
N LEU A 175 6.92 -13.43 -51.59
CA LEU A 175 7.99 -14.43 -51.54
C LEU A 175 7.98 -15.29 -52.80
N GLY A 176 8.64 -14.79 -53.85
CA GLY A 176 8.81 -15.51 -55.10
C GLY A 176 9.80 -14.86 -56.05
N ALA A 177 11.09 -15.00 -55.78
CA ALA A 177 12.14 -15.09 -56.81
C ALA A 177 13.44 -15.59 -56.15
N GLY A 178 13.92 -16.75 -56.59
CA GLY A 178 15.14 -17.37 -56.11
C GLY A 178 16.36 -16.50 -56.43
N THR A 179 17.02 -16.05 -55.37
CA THR A 179 18.34 -15.43 -55.43
C THR A 179 19.33 -16.41 -54.82
N ASP A 180 20.40 -16.67 -55.57
CA ASP A 180 21.51 -17.57 -55.27
C ASP A 180 22.11 -17.28 -53.87
N LEU A 181 21.82 -18.13 -52.89
CA LEU A 181 22.32 -18.09 -51.51
C LEU A 181 23.80 -18.51 -51.46
N ARG A 182 24.68 -17.69 -52.03
CA ARG A 182 26.07 -17.68 -51.60
C ARG A 182 26.12 -17.00 -50.24
N SER A 183 26.37 -17.81 -49.21
CA SER A 183 26.60 -17.43 -47.81
C SER A 183 27.34 -16.09 -47.67
N SER A 184 26.57 -15.02 -47.47
CA SER A 184 27.07 -13.82 -46.81
C SER A 184 27.66 -14.24 -45.47
N PRO A 185 28.81 -13.68 -45.04
CA PRO A 185 29.27 -13.88 -43.67
C PRO A 185 28.12 -13.50 -42.71
N PRO A 186 27.98 -14.19 -41.57
CA PRO A 186 26.93 -13.88 -40.60
C PRO A 186 27.00 -12.38 -40.31
N GLU A 187 25.92 -11.65 -40.60
CA GLU A 187 25.80 -10.24 -40.23
C GLU A 187 26.04 -10.17 -38.71
N GLU A 188 26.99 -9.32 -38.29
CA GLU A 188 27.33 -9.16 -36.88
C GLU A 188 26.07 -8.73 -36.13
N GLU A 189 25.64 -9.55 -35.16
CA GLU A 189 24.50 -9.28 -34.29
C GLU A 189 24.69 -7.89 -33.64
N THR A 190 23.73 -7.01 -33.87
CA THR A 190 23.78 -5.66 -33.32
C THR A 190 23.67 -5.72 -31.79
N ALA A 191 24.21 -4.72 -31.10
CA ALA A 191 24.12 -4.67 -29.64
C ALA A 191 22.67 -4.66 -29.13
N ASP A 192 21.72 -4.14 -29.92
CA ASP A 192 20.29 -4.13 -29.60
C ASP A 192 19.67 -5.53 -29.72
N GLU A 193 20.04 -6.29 -30.75
CA GLU A 193 19.63 -7.70 -30.92
C GLU A 193 20.16 -8.58 -29.78
N MET A 194 21.40 -8.36 -29.34
CA MET A 194 21.97 -9.05 -28.18
C MET A 194 21.15 -8.82 -26.91
N TRP A 195 20.69 -7.58 -26.64
CA TRP A 195 19.82 -7.30 -25.50
C TRP A 195 18.46 -7.96 -25.65
N ASN A 196 17.87 -7.91 -26.85
CA ASN A 196 16.62 -8.61 -27.14
C ASN A 196 16.74 -10.11 -26.88
N HIS A 197 17.83 -10.74 -27.33
CA HIS A 197 18.11 -12.16 -27.07
C HIS A 197 18.17 -12.42 -25.57
N ARG A 198 18.95 -11.64 -24.80
CA ARG A 198 19.09 -11.80 -23.34
C ARG A 198 17.75 -11.74 -22.62
N PHE A 199 16.88 -10.79 -22.95
CA PHE A 199 15.56 -10.72 -22.34
C PHE A 199 14.71 -11.97 -22.69
N ASN A 200 14.78 -12.46 -23.93
CA ASN A 200 13.97 -13.58 -24.40
C ASN A 200 14.49 -14.98 -24.04
N GLU A 201 15.61 -15.11 -23.31
CA GLU A 201 16.10 -16.40 -22.80
C GLU A 201 15.08 -17.09 -21.88
N HIS A 202 14.40 -16.31 -21.02
CA HIS A 202 13.39 -16.78 -20.10
C HIS A 202 12.18 -15.82 -20.09
N PRO A 203 11.32 -15.86 -21.12
CA PRO A 203 10.27 -14.85 -21.33
C PRO A 203 9.22 -14.84 -20.21
N ASP A 204 8.98 -15.96 -19.55
CA ASP A 204 7.98 -16.06 -18.48
C ASP A 204 8.56 -15.82 -17.07
N ASP A 205 9.88 -15.70 -16.93
CA ASP A 205 10.53 -15.45 -15.64
C ASP A 205 10.77 -13.95 -15.44
N TRP A 206 9.93 -13.33 -14.59
CA TRP A 206 10.06 -11.92 -14.25
C TRP A 206 11.37 -11.58 -13.54
N ARG A 207 12.00 -12.52 -12.82
CA ARG A 207 13.27 -12.29 -12.13
C ARG A 207 14.41 -12.21 -13.11
N HIS A 208 14.42 -13.09 -14.11
CA HIS A 208 15.35 -13.00 -15.23
C HIS A 208 15.24 -11.65 -15.93
N GLY A 209 14.01 -11.24 -16.31
CA GLY A 209 13.78 -9.93 -16.93
C GLY A 209 14.27 -8.75 -16.07
N LEU A 210 14.03 -8.79 -14.76
CA LEU A 210 14.54 -7.79 -13.82
C LEU A 210 16.07 -7.77 -13.77
N ALA A 211 16.71 -8.94 -13.71
CA ALA A 211 18.18 -9.04 -13.68
C ALA A 211 18.82 -8.53 -14.98
N VAL A 212 18.21 -8.82 -16.14
CA VAL A 212 18.66 -8.28 -17.43
C VAL A 212 18.48 -6.75 -17.47
N ALA A 213 17.34 -6.24 -17.00
CA ALA A 213 17.09 -4.79 -16.90
C ALA A 213 18.08 -4.10 -15.96
N GLN A 214 18.47 -4.75 -14.86
CA GLN A 214 19.48 -4.23 -13.93
C GLN A 214 20.84 -4.11 -14.63
N ARG A 215 21.28 -5.16 -15.34
CA ARG A 215 22.51 -5.11 -16.14
C ARG A 215 22.45 -3.99 -17.17
N LEU A 216 21.33 -3.83 -17.87
CA LEU A 216 21.16 -2.75 -18.84
C LEU A 216 21.33 -1.36 -18.18
N ALA A 217 20.71 -1.14 -17.02
CA ALA A 217 20.78 0.12 -16.28
C ALA A 217 22.18 0.43 -15.70
N ASP A 218 23.01 -0.60 -15.49
CA ASP A 218 24.35 -0.46 -14.92
C ASP A 218 25.45 -0.42 -16.00
N GLU A 219 25.29 -1.15 -17.10
CA GLU A 219 26.28 -1.26 -18.17
C GLU A 219 26.14 -0.16 -19.24
N CYS A 220 24.95 0.41 -19.42
CA CYS A 220 24.68 1.43 -20.46
C CYS A 220 24.55 2.84 -19.88
N SER A 221 24.86 3.85 -20.71
CA SER A 221 24.45 5.22 -20.43
C SER A 221 22.92 5.34 -20.42
N CYS A 222 22.40 6.41 -19.80
CA CYS A 222 20.97 6.68 -19.76
C CYS A 222 20.34 6.74 -21.16
N GLU A 223 21.00 7.40 -22.11
CA GLU A 223 20.56 7.54 -23.48
C GLU A 223 20.52 6.19 -24.17
N ARG A 224 21.61 5.42 -24.05
CA ARG A 224 21.73 4.11 -24.69
C ARG A 224 20.75 3.10 -24.13
N ALA A 225 20.53 3.10 -22.81
CA ALA A 225 19.55 2.23 -22.19
C ALA A 225 18.13 2.52 -22.71
N VAL A 226 17.75 3.79 -22.87
CA VAL A 226 16.43 4.12 -23.44
C VAL A 226 16.32 3.70 -24.90
N GLU A 227 17.36 3.89 -25.72
CA GLU A 227 17.37 3.43 -27.12
C GLU A 227 17.18 1.91 -27.23
N VAL A 228 17.93 1.14 -26.43
CA VAL A 228 17.79 -0.32 -26.35
C VAL A 228 16.37 -0.70 -25.96
N LEU A 229 15.84 -0.05 -24.90
CA LEU A 229 14.49 -0.34 -24.42
C LEU A 229 13.43 0.00 -25.48
N ASP A 230 13.50 1.14 -26.14
CA ASP A 230 12.56 1.53 -27.19
C ASP A 230 12.54 0.51 -28.34
N PHE A 231 13.71 -0.02 -28.71
CA PHE A 231 13.83 -1.06 -29.73
C PHE A 231 13.20 -2.40 -29.31
N ILE A 232 13.46 -2.87 -28.08
CA ILE A 232 13.00 -4.21 -27.65
C ILE A 232 11.64 -4.20 -26.96
N TYR A 233 11.10 -3.05 -26.55
CA TYR A 233 9.96 -3.01 -25.63
C TYR A 233 8.76 -3.84 -26.10
N GLY A 234 8.44 -3.76 -27.40
CA GLY A 234 7.31 -4.47 -28.00
C GLY A 234 7.47 -6.00 -28.06
N THR A 235 8.70 -6.53 -27.91
CA THR A 235 8.97 -7.98 -27.93
C THR A 235 8.96 -8.58 -26.53
N LEU A 236 9.12 -7.77 -25.48
CA LEU A 236 9.18 -8.23 -24.10
C LEU A 236 7.83 -8.81 -23.64
N SER A 237 7.86 -9.82 -22.78
CA SER A 237 6.65 -10.35 -22.14
C SER A 237 6.04 -9.35 -21.15
N VAL A 238 4.75 -9.49 -20.82
CA VAL A 238 4.10 -8.66 -19.80
C VAL A 238 4.84 -8.73 -18.45
N PRO A 239 5.22 -9.91 -17.92
CA PRO A 239 6.01 -10.00 -16.70
C PRO A 239 7.32 -9.21 -16.74
N HIS A 240 8.03 -9.20 -17.88
CA HIS A 240 9.26 -8.42 -18.02
C HIS A 240 8.98 -6.92 -18.04
N ARG A 241 8.02 -6.47 -18.85
CA ARG A 241 7.66 -5.04 -18.94
C ARG A 241 7.21 -4.47 -17.59
N GLU A 242 6.53 -5.26 -16.77
CA GLU A 242 6.16 -4.86 -15.42
C GLU A 242 7.35 -4.64 -14.47
N GLN A 243 8.46 -5.35 -14.65
CA GLN A 243 9.63 -5.25 -13.76
C GLN A 243 10.72 -4.32 -14.30
N LEU A 244 10.70 -4.06 -15.60
CA LEU A 244 11.68 -3.28 -16.36
C LEU A 244 12.01 -1.92 -15.72
N PHE A 245 11.02 -1.28 -15.10
CA PHE A 245 11.18 0.08 -14.57
C PHE A 245 12.05 0.14 -13.31
N LYS A 246 12.05 -0.93 -12.49
CA LYS A 246 12.64 -0.91 -11.14
C LYS A 246 14.10 -0.45 -11.10
N PRO A 247 15.02 -0.98 -11.95
CA PRO A 247 16.42 -0.54 -11.95
C PRO A 247 16.61 0.96 -12.26
N PHE A 248 15.64 1.58 -12.91
CA PHE A 248 15.68 2.98 -13.29
C PHE A 248 15.00 3.91 -12.29
N VAL A 249 14.14 3.40 -11.39
CA VAL A 249 13.40 4.22 -10.41
C VAL A 249 13.80 3.97 -8.96
N PHE A 250 14.36 2.80 -8.65
CA PHE A 250 14.83 2.48 -7.31
C PHE A 250 16.21 3.08 -7.03
N HIS A 251 16.60 3.06 -5.76
CA HIS A 251 17.90 3.59 -5.30
C HIS A 251 18.15 5.06 -5.69
N GLY A 252 17.08 5.86 -5.73
CA GLY A 252 17.15 7.27 -6.11
C GLY A 252 16.90 7.55 -7.59
N GLY A 253 16.72 6.51 -8.40
CA GLY A 253 16.37 6.65 -9.81
C GLY A 253 17.52 7.14 -10.70
N LYS A 254 17.44 6.79 -11.98
CA LYS A 254 18.41 7.19 -13.01
C LYS A 254 17.92 8.45 -13.73
N PRO A 255 18.80 9.30 -14.29
CA PRO A 255 18.40 10.47 -15.07
C PRO A 255 17.36 10.21 -16.17
N CYS A 256 17.36 9.02 -16.79
CA CYS A 256 16.38 8.63 -17.80
C CYS A 256 15.06 8.03 -17.27
N ALA A 257 14.84 7.99 -15.96
CA ALA A 257 13.69 7.33 -15.33
C ALA A 257 12.34 7.69 -15.98
N LEU A 258 12.10 8.98 -16.27
CA LEU A 258 10.83 9.43 -16.85
C LEU A 258 10.60 8.87 -18.26
N ARG A 259 11.66 8.78 -19.08
CA ARG A 259 11.58 8.22 -20.43
C ARG A 259 11.29 6.72 -20.39
N VAL A 260 11.91 6.00 -19.46
CA VAL A 260 11.65 4.57 -19.25
C VAL A 260 10.23 4.34 -18.72
N LEU A 261 9.76 5.16 -17.79
CA LEU A 261 8.39 5.11 -17.28
C LEU A 261 7.35 5.48 -18.36
N HIS A 262 7.71 6.27 -19.36
CA HIS A 262 6.82 6.59 -20.47
C HIS A 262 6.45 5.38 -21.32
N LEU A 263 7.39 4.47 -21.55
CA LEU A 263 7.12 3.19 -22.21
C LEU A 263 6.01 2.43 -21.48
N GLY A 264 6.10 2.35 -20.14
CA GLY A 264 5.11 1.70 -19.30
C GLY A 264 3.77 2.43 -19.22
N ALA A 265 3.81 3.76 -19.10
CA ALA A 265 2.61 4.58 -18.97
C ALA A 265 1.77 4.65 -20.25
N THR A 266 2.38 4.34 -21.40
CA THR A 266 1.71 4.25 -22.71
C THR A 266 1.52 2.80 -23.19
N ASP A 267 1.88 1.81 -22.37
CA ASP A 267 1.74 0.39 -22.69
C ASP A 267 0.27 0.01 -22.93
N PRO A 268 -0.07 -0.83 -23.93
CA PRO A 268 -1.44 -1.30 -24.14
C PRO A 268 -1.99 -2.14 -22.97
N GLU A 269 -1.14 -2.82 -22.20
CA GLU A 269 -1.52 -3.67 -21.07
C GLU A 269 -1.82 -2.84 -19.80
N PRO A 270 -3.05 -2.91 -19.25
CA PRO A 270 -3.42 -2.14 -18.06
C PRO A 270 -2.53 -2.37 -16.84
N SER A 271 -2.03 -3.60 -16.62
CA SER A 271 -1.20 -3.91 -15.45
C SER A 271 0.17 -3.20 -15.51
N VAL A 272 0.75 -3.10 -16.71
CA VAL A 272 2.01 -2.39 -16.96
C VAL A 272 1.82 -0.88 -16.73
N ARG A 273 0.73 -0.29 -17.28
CA ARG A 273 0.40 1.13 -17.04
C ARG A 273 0.23 1.45 -15.56
N ALA A 274 -0.55 0.63 -14.85
CA ALA A 274 -0.79 0.82 -13.42
C ALA A 274 0.53 0.84 -12.62
N ARG A 275 1.48 -0.05 -12.97
CA ARG A 275 2.80 -0.08 -12.33
C ARG A 275 3.63 1.15 -12.67
N ALA A 276 3.67 1.58 -13.93
CA ALA A 276 4.36 2.81 -14.32
C ALA A 276 3.79 4.05 -13.60
N TYR A 277 2.46 4.18 -13.50
CA TYR A 277 1.83 5.28 -12.75
C TYR A 277 2.13 5.25 -11.25
N SER A 278 2.25 4.06 -10.66
CA SER A 278 2.63 3.95 -9.25
C SER A 278 4.01 4.54 -8.97
N TYR A 279 4.95 4.40 -9.90
CA TYR A 279 6.28 5.02 -9.81
C TYR A 279 6.26 6.50 -10.18
N LEU A 280 5.56 6.88 -11.26
CA LEU A 280 5.43 8.28 -11.68
C LEU A 280 4.85 9.18 -10.59
N ARG A 281 4.01 8.63 -9.70
CA ARG A 281 3.45 9.36 -8.56
C ARG A 281 4.51 10.07 -7.73
N ASP A 282 5.66 9.44 -7.52
CA ASP A 282 6.71 9.99 -6.65
C ASP A 282 7.57 11.05 -7.37
N TYR A 283 7.50 11.12 -8.72
CA TYR A 283 8.13 12.17 -9.54
C TYR A 283 7.19 13.36 -9.81
N ALA A 284 5.92 13.07 -10.05
CA ALA A 284 4.91 14.05 -10.45
C ALA A 284 4.13 14.63 -9.26
N PHE A 285 4.22 14.00 -8.09
CA PHE A 285 3.34 14.23 -6.94
C PHE A 285 1.86 14.23 -7.34
N ARG A 286 1.50 13.37 -8.30
CA ARG A 286 0.15 13.28 -8.88
C ARG A 286 -0.14 11.82 -9.21
N ASN A 287 -1.39 11.42 -8.98
CA ASN A 287 -1.88 10.10 -9.41
C ASN A 287 -2.48 10.22 -10.81
N PHE A 288 -1.90 9.50 -11.77
CA PHE A 288 -2.35 9.46 -13.16
C PHE A 288 -3.21 8.23 -13.50
N GLY A 289 -3.51 7.36 -12.52
CA GLY A 289 -4.19 6.09 -12.75
C GLY A 289 -5.54 6.19 -13.47
N GLU A 290 -6.21 7.34 -13.38
CA GLU A 290 -7.50 7.63 -14.01
C GLU A 290 -7.45 8.83 -14.97
N ASP A 291 -6.26 9.40 -15.23
CA ASP A 291 -6.08 10.67 -15.95
C ASP A 291 -4.95 10.55 -17.00
N TYR A 292 -5.23 9.81 -18.07
CA TYR A 292 -4.28 9.58 -19.16
C TYR A 292 -3.93 10.87 -19.91
N GLU A 293 -4.91 11.73 -20.16
CA GLU A 293 -4.68 13.00 -20.87
C GLU A 293 -3.82 13.95 -20.02
N GLY A 294 -4.10 14.05 -18.72
CA GLY A 294 -3.27 14.80 -17.79
C GLY A 294 -1.85 14.26 -17.69
N TYR A 295 -1.67 12.94 -17.77
CA TYR A 295 -0.35 12.33 -17.87
C TYR A 295 0.40 12.76 -19.13
N LEU A 296 -0.23 12.69 -20.32
CA LEU A 296 0.42 13.08 -21.57
C LEU A 296 0.83 14.55 -21.57
N ALA A 297 -0.04 15.44 -21.08
CA ALA A 297 0.27 16.86 -20.94
C ALA A 297 1.45 17.09 -19.97
N TRP A 298 1.47 16.38 -18.85
CA TRP A 298 2.57 16.44 -17.90
C TRP A 298 3.88 15.93 -18.52
N TYR A 299 3.85 14.79 -19.22
CA TYR A 299 5.04 14.22 -19.83
C TYR A 299 5.60 15.10 -20.96
N GLN A 300 4.74 15.73 -21.76
CA GLN A 300 5.18 16.69 -22.78
C GLN A 300 5.98 17.85 -22.17
N ARG A 301 5.61 18.28 -20.96
CA ARG A 301 6.28 19.38 -20.25
C ARG A 301 7.58 18.97 -19.55
N PHE A 302 7.62 17.77 -18.98
CA PHE A 302 8.68 17.34 -18.05
C PHE A 302 9.51 16.13 -18.50
N GLY A 303 9.03 15.34 -19.45
CA GLY A 303 9.58 14.01 -19.78
C GLY A 303 11.03 13.99 -20.27
N VAL A 304 11.52 15.12 -20.78
CA VAL A 304 12.92 15.30 -21.23
C VAL A 304 13.74 16.26 -20.36
N ARG A 305 13.15 16.78 -19.28
CA ARG A 305 13.85 17.72 -18.39
C ARG A 305 14.73 16.99 -17.39
N PRO A 306 15.81 17.63 -16.88
CA PRO A 306 16.56 17.10 -15.75
C PRO A 306 15.64 16.86 -14.55
N LEU A 307 15.79 15.70 -13.89
CA LEU A 307 14.95 15.32 -12.74
C LEU A 307 14.90 16.39 -11.65
N ALA A 308 16.01 17.10 -11.42
CA ALA A 308 16.06 18.17 -10.43
C ALA A 308 15.04 19.29 -10.71
N GLU A 309 14.94 19.73 -11.97
CA GLU A 309 13.94 20.72 -12.39
C GLU A 309 12.52 20.19 -12.25
N VAL A 310 12.31 18.90 -12.57
CA VAL A 310 11.01 18.24 -12.47
C VAL A 310 10.52 18.22 -11.02
N PHE A 311 11.38 17.83 -10.07
CA PHE A 311 11.02 17.78 -8.65
C PHE A 311 10.70 19.16 -8.08
N VAL A 312 11.50 20.17 -8.39
CA VAL A 312 11.27 21.55 -7.90
C VAL A 312 9.94 22.11 -8.43
N ALA A 313 9.68 21.95 -9.73
CA ALA A 313 8.44 22.43 -10.34
C ALA A 313 7.21 21.67 -9.81
N ASN A 314 7.26 20.34 -9.77
CA ASN A 314 6.12 19.53 -9.33
C ASN A 314 5.83 19.71 -7.84
N ALA A 315 6.83 19.93 -6.98
CA ALA A 315 6.62 20.21 -5.56
C ALA A 315 5.85 21.52 -5.36
N SER A 316 6.22 22.57 -6.10
CA SER A 316 5.54 23.87 -6.06
C SER A 316 4.09 23.75 -6.53
N GLU A 317 3.88 23.16 -7.70
CA GLU A 317 2.53 22.92 -8.26
C GLU A 317 1.67 22.02 -7.38
N PHE A 318 2.30 21.09 -6.67
CA PHE A 318 1.61 20.24 -5.73
C PHE A 318 1.02 21.07 -4.58
N VAL A 319 1.82 21.93 -3.94
CA VAL A 319 1.35 22.74 -2.81
C VAL A 319 0.27 23.72 -3.27
N GLU A 320 0.45 24.37 -4.43
CA GLU A 320 -0.56 25.24 -5.03
C GLU A 320 -1.89 24.50 -5.25
N ARG A 321 -1.84 23.28 -5.81
CA ARG A 321 -3.03 22.45 -6.02
C ARG A 321 -3.71 22.08 -4.71
N VAL A 322 -2.94 21.77 -3.67
CA VAL A 322 -3.52 21.44 -2.36
C VAL A 322 -4.17 22.66 -1.69
N LEU A 323 -3.57 23.85 -1.82
CA LEU A 323 -4.14 25.10 -1.33
C LEU A 323 -5.44 25.46 -2.04
N ALA A 324 -5.55 25.16 -3.34
CA ALA A 324 -6.74 25.41 -4.14
C ALA A 324 -7.85 24.36 -3.93
N ALA A 325 -7.49 23.13 -3.54
CA ALA A 325 -8.42 22.02 -3.40
C ALA A 325 -9.35 22.16 -2.19
N ASN A 326 -10.56 21.63 -2.31
CA ASN A 326 -11.53 21.56 -1.22
C ASN A 326 -12.34 20.26 -1.27
N GLY A 327 -13.10 19.98 -0.21
CA GLY A 327 -13.96 18.79 -0.12
C GLY A 327 -13.24 17.48 -0.47
N ALA A 328 -13.88 16.67 -1.32
CA ALA A 328 -13.39 15.34 -1.69
C ALA A 328 -12.07 15.35 -2.47
N GLU A 329 -11.78 16.41 -3.23
CA GLU A 329 -10.52 16.55 -3.97
C GLU A 329 -9.35 16.68 -2.98
N LEU A 330 -9.48 17.58 -2.00
CA LEU A 330 -8.50 17.76 -0.94
C LEU A 330 -8.28 16.46 -0.16
N ASP A 331 -9.35 15.74 0.17
CA ASP A 331 -9.25 14.46 0.89
C ASP A 331 -8.57 13.36 0.04
N GLY A 332 -8.70 13.42 -1.29
CA GLY A 332 -7.96 12.59 -2.23
C GLY A 332 -6.46 12.92 -2.24
N LEU A 333 -6.12 14.21 -2.31
CA LEU A 333 -4.73 14.68 -2.26
C LEU A 333 -4.04 14.32 -0.94
N VAL A 334 -4.70 14.58 0.20
CA VAL A 334 -4.21 14.25 1.55
C VAL A 334 -3.88 12.76 1.68
N ARG A 335 -4.73 11.86 1.16
CA ARG A 335 -4.51 10.41 1.23
C ARG A 335 -3.35 9.95 0.35
N ASN A 336 -3.26 10.47 -0.87
CA ASN A 336 -2.19 10.12 -1.79
C ASN A 336 -0.80 10.55 -1.27
N TRP A 337 -0.76 11.53 -0.36
CA TRP A 337 0.47 12.18 0.06
C TRP A 337 1.28 11.43 1.13
N ARG A 338 0.64 10.57 1.94
CA ARG A 338 1.31 9.85 3.06
C ARG A 338 2.44 8.92 2.62
N GLY A 339 2.44 8.51 1.35
CA GLY A 339 3.34 7.51 0.80
C GLY A 339 4.43 8.05 -0.13
N LEU A 340 4.63 9.37 -0.21
CA LEU A 340 5.69 9.90 -1.07
C LEU A 340 7.08 9.50 -0.57
N ASP A 341 7.91 9.08 -1.52
CA ASP A 341 9.32 8.74 -1.36
C ASP A 341 10.20 9.88 -1.91
N PHE A 342 11.10 10.41 -1.08
CA PHE A 342 11.97 11.54 -1.45
C PHE A 342 13.33 11.11 -1.98
N ARG A 343 13.67 9.81 -1.91
CA ARG A 343 14.99 9.30 -2.31
C ARG A 343 15.32 9.62 -3.76
N ALA A 344 14.31 9.62 -4.64
CA ALA A 344 14.51 9.95 -6.04
C ALA A 344 14.93 11.40 -6.27
N ALA A 345 14.43 12.32 -5.45
CA ALA A 345 14.81 13.72 -5.52
C ALA A 345 16.18 13.96 -4.86
N GLU A 346 16.47 13.30 -3.75
CA GLU A 346 17.78 13.36 -3.08
C GLU A 346 18.90 12.91 -4.03
N ALA A 347 18.72 11.81 -4.76
CA ALA A 347 19.68 11.34 -5.75
C ALA A 347 19.79 12.25 -6.98
N ALA A 348 18.74 13.02 -7.28
CA ALA A 348 18.78 14.10 -8.27
C ALA A 348 19.42 15.40 -7.72
N GLY A 349 19.89 15.42 -6.46
CA GLY A 349 20.50 16.57 -5.82
C GLY A 349 19.50 17.64 -5.38
N VAL A 350 18.22 17.28 -5.18
CA VAL A 350 17.17 18.19 -4.72
C VAL A 350 16.85 17.92 -3.26
N ASP A 351 16.99 18.98 -2.45
CA ASP A 351 16.42 19.01 -1.11
C ASP A 351 14.92 19.29 -1.21
N LEU A 352 14.11 18.22 -1.19
CA LEU A 352 12.65 18.36 -1.22
C LEU A 352 12.10 19.02 0.03
N VAL A 353 12.76 18.92 1.17
CA VAL A 353 12.30 19.59 2.39
C VAL A 353 12.34 21.10 2.18
N VAL A 354 13.48 21.64 1.77
CA VAL A 354 13.62 23.07 1.44
C VAL A 354 12.65 23.50 0.34
N THR A 355 12.47 22.66 -0.67
CA THR A 355 11.57 22.94 -1.80
C THR A 355 10.11 23.04 -1.35
N PHE A 356 9.62 22.03 -0.61
CA PHE A 356 8.24 22.02 -0.11
C PHE A 356 8.00 23.14 0.90
N ARG A 357 8.95 23.43 1.79
CA ARG A 357 8.85 24.58 2.70
C ARG A 357 8.74 25.90 1.94
N SER A 358 9.60 26.11 0.93
CA SER A 358 9.56 27.33 0.10
C SER A 358 8.25 27.49 -0.67
N ALA A 359 7.57 26.38 -0.97
CA ALA A 359 6.26 26.37 -1.61
C ALA A 359 5.08 26.56 -0.64
N GLY A 360 5.32 26.66 0.68
CA GLY A 360 4.29 26.87 1.71
C GLY A 360 3.71 25.59 2.31
N ALA A 361 4.36 24.43 2.14
CA ALA A 361 3.86 23.17 2.68
C ALA A 361 3.89 23.12 4.22
N PHE A 362 4.78 23.87 4.85
CA PHE A 362 4.91 23.89 6.31
C PHE A 362 3.69 24.56 6.96
N GLU A 363 3.33 25.75 6.50
CA GLU A 363 2.18 26.52 6.96
C GLU A 363 0.88 25.73 6.75
N LEU A 364 0.76 25.08 5.60
CA LEU A 364 -0.34 24.18 5.28
C LEU A 364 -0.44 23.01 6.28
N ALA A 365 0.68 22.36 6.60
CA ALA A 365 0.72 21.27 7.58
C ALA A 365 0.35 21.75 8.99
N ALA A 366 0.85 22.92 9.41
CA ALA A 366 0.50 23.55 10.68
C ALA A 366 -1.00 23.89 10.76
N ASP A 367 -1.60 24.40 9.68
CA ASP A 367 -3.05 24.64 9.60
C ASP A 367 -3.85 23.34 9.70
N TRP A 368 -3.39 22.27 9.06
CA TRP A 368 -4.04 20.97 9.15
C TRP A 368 -4.01 20.36 10.55
N ILE A 369 -2.93 20.54 11.30
CA ILE A 369 -2.84 20.09 12.70
C ILE A 369 -3.93 20.74 13.57
N ARG A 370 -4.31 21.98 13.26
CA ARG A 370 -5.37 22.75 13.94
C ARG A 370 -6.78 22.45 13.43
N SER A 371 -6.91 21.70 12.34
CA SER A 371 -8.20 21.33 11.76
C SER A 371 -9.04 20.47 12.72
N THR A 372 -10.36 20.48 12.57
CA THR A 372 -11.24 19.51 13.23
C THR A 372 -11.29 18.16 12.50
N ASP A 373 -10.82 18.11 11.26
CA ASP A 373 -10.80 16.88 10.46
C ASP A 373 -9.66 15.96 10.91
N ARG A 374 -10.00 14.73 11.29
CA ARG A 374 -9.04 13.76 11.85
C ARG A 374 -7.93 13.40 10.85
N GLU A 375 -8.27 13.19 9.58
CA GLU A 375 -7.31 12.76 8.57
C GLU A 375 -6.33 13.88 8.22
N ARG A 376 -6.81 15.13 8.15
CA ARG A 376 -5.95 16.31 7.97
C ARG A 376 -5.01 16.49 9.13
N ARG A 377 -5.48 16.40 10.38
CA ARG A 377 -4.59 16.51 11.55
C ARG A 377 -3.47 15.48 11.51
N LEU A 378 -3.82 14.22 11.24
CA LEU A 378 -2.84 13.13 11.16
C LEU A 378 -1.81 13.40 10.05
N THR A 379 -2.27 13.78 8.85
CA THR A 379 -1.38 14.11 7.74
C THR A 379 -0.53 15.35 8.03
N GLY A 380 -1.08 16.36 8.69
CA GLY A 380 -0.36 17.56 9.11
C GLY A 380 0.83 17.24 10.03
N VAL A 381 0.62 16.39 11.05
CA VAL A 381 1.72 15.95 11.93
C VAL A 381 2.80 15.18 11.16
N MET A 382 2.40 14.23 10.30
CA MET A 382 3.35 13.46 9.48
C MET A 382 4.21 14.38 8.60
N TRP A 383 3.59 15.39 7.98
CA TRP A 383 4.28 16.32 7.08
C TRP A 383 5.19 17.26 7.82
N LEU A 384 4.70 17.86 8.91
CA LEU A 384 5.50 18.75 9.73
C LEU A 384 6.78 18.03 10.20
N ALA A 385 6.69 16.75 10.60
CA ALA A 385 7.86 15.95 10.99
C ALA A 385 8.88 15.72 9.86
N ARG A 386 8.42 15.63 8.60
CA ARG A 386 9.25 15.46 7.41
C ARG A 386 9.84 16.78 6.90
N LEU A 387 9.21 17.91 7.19
CA LEU A 387 9.63 19.23 6.73
C LEU A 387 10.70 19.87 7.62
N ASP A 388 11.55 19.05 8.25
CA ASP A 388 12.63 19.45 9.17
C ASP A 388 12.27 20.66 10.07
N PRO A 389 11.30 20.47 10.98
CA PRO A 389 10.76 21.57 11.78
C PRO A 389 11.76 22.01 12.85
N THR A 390 11.75 23.29 13.19
CA THR A 390 12.57 23.83 14.29
C THR A 390 12.01 23.41 15.66
N GLU A 391 12.80 23.59 16.73
CA GLU A 391 12.34 23.36 18.10
C GLU A 391 11.11 24.22 18.45
N GLU A 392 11.12 25.51 18.06
CA GLU A 392 9.99 26.42 18.27
C GLU A 392 8.73 25.94 17.55
N GLU A 393 8.87 25.53 16.29
CA GLU A 393 7.78 25.00 15.46
C GLU A 393 7.16 23.72 16.03
N LEU A 394 7.99 22.79 16.52
CA LEU A 394 7.52 21.57 17.19
C LEU A 394 6.83 21.90 18.51
N GLY A 395 7.39 22.83 19.27
CA GLY A 395 6.84 23.34 20.52
C GLY A 395 5.46 23.96 20.34
N GLU A 396 5.27 24.71 19.26
CA GLU A 396 4.00 25.36 18.93
C GLU A 396 2.95 24.36 18.43
N HIS A 397 3.31 23.45 17.52
CA HIS A 397 2.32 22.67 16.79
C HIS A 397 2.15 21.21 17.25
N VAL A 398 3.22 20.54 17.69
CA VAL A 398 3.20 19.09 17.97
C VAL A 398 3.20 18.78 19.46
N VAL A 399 4.01 19.49 20.25
CA VAL A 399 4.07 19.30 21.71
C VAL A 399 2.68 19.39 22.38
N PRO A 400 1.77 20.31 22.00
CA PRO A 400 0.43 20.36 22.57
C PRO A 400 -0.42 19.09 22.30
N LEU A 401 -0.12 18.32 21.25
CA LEU A 401 -0.82 17.06 20.97
C LEU A 401 -0.40 15.94 21.91
N VAL A 402 0.83 15.99 22.42
CA VAL A 402 1.39 15.00 23.35
C VAL A 402 1.12 15.39 24.81
N ARG A 403 1.15 16.68 25.13
CA ARG A 403 0.68 17.23 26.42
C ARG A 403 -0.85 17.27 26.53
N GLY A 404 -1.55 17.16 25.42
CA GLY A 404 -2.98 17.45 25.33
C GLY A 404 -3.87 16.44 26.06
N GLU A 405 -5.08 16.89 26.38
CA GLU A 405 -6.11 16.12 27.09
C GLU A 405 -6.40 14.75 26.45
N ARG A 406 -7.09 13.88 27.21
CA ARG A 406 -7.58 12.55 26.76
C ARG A 406 -8.35 12.56 25.43
N SER A 407 -8.75 13.73 24.93
CA SER A 407 -9.48 13.92 23.68
C SER A 407 -8.65 13.71 22.41
N VAL A 408 -7.30 13.70 22.48
CA VAL A 408 -6.46 13.42 21.30
C VAL A 408 -6.61 11.96 20.88
N PRO A 409 -7.03 11.68 19.62
CA PRO A 409 -7.17 10.32 19.11
C PRO A 409 -5.85 9.52 19.23
N PRO A 410 -5.88 8.23 19.59
CA PRO A 410 -4.66 7.45 19.82
C PRO A 410 -3.68 7.42 18.64
N GLU A 411 -4.16 7.42 17.40
CA GLU A 411 -3.33 7.40 16.20
C GLU A 411 -2.64 8.74 15.97
N LEU A 412 -3.34 9.84 16.23
CA LEU A 412 -2.77 11.19 16.16
C LEU A 412 -1.73 11.40 17.26
N PHE A 413 -2.01 10.90 18.47
CA PHE A 413 -1.06 10.92 19.58
C PHE A 413 0.20 10.12 19.24
N ALA A 414 0.04 8.90 18.71
CA ALA A 414 1.16 8.06 18.31
C ALA A 414 2.02 8.73 17.22
N GLU A 415 1.38 9.39 16.25
CA GLU A 415 2.11 10.10 15.21
C GLU A 415 2.80 11.36 15.72
N ALA A 416 2.21 12.08 16.69
CA ALA A 416 2.89 13.18 17.36
C ALA A 416 4.11 12.69 18.16
N CYS A 417 4.02 11.54 18.83
CA CYS A 417 5.16 10.91 19.48
C CYS A 417 6.24 10.51 18.46
N ASN A 418 5.87 9.91 17.32
CA ASN A 418 6.82 9.58 16.25
C ASN A 418 7.51 10.82 15.69
N ALA A 419 6.75 11.91 15.48
CA ALA A 419 7.28 13.18 15.00
C ALA A 419 8.35 13.70 15.94
N LEU A 420 8.08 13.68 17.25
CA LEU A 420 8.96 14.18 18.32
C LEU A 420 10.14 13.26 18.67
N GLY A 421 10.04 11.95 18.41
CA GLY A 421 11.04 10.95 18.76
C GLY A 421 12.24 10.92 17.82
N LYS A 422 13.01 12.00 17.73
CA LYS A 422 14.25 12.05 16.93
C LYS A 422 15.52 12.10 17.81
N PRO A 423 16.63 11.45 17.40
CA PRO A 423 17.88 11.43 18.17
C PRO A 423 18.47 12.81 18.45
N ASP A 424 18.25 13.77 17.55
CA ASP A 424 18.86 15.10 17.63
C ASP A 424 18.07 16.08 18.52
N TRP A 425 16.97 15.62 19.15
CA TRP A 425 16.06 16.46 19.93
C TRP A 425 15.97 16.07 21.42
N PRO A 426 17.07 16.15 22.18
CA PRO A 426 17.09 15.76 23.59
C PRO A 426 16.21 16.66 24.49
N TRP A 427 15.85 17.87 24.04
CA TRP A 427 14.93 18.76 24.76
C TRP A 427 13.53 18.14 24.89
N VAL A 428 13.11 17.34 23.90
CA VAL A 428 11.78 16.72 23.86
C VAL A 428 11.62 15.59 24.88
N ALA A 429 12.73 15.03 25.37
CA ALA A 429 12.67 13.97 26.37
C ALA A 429 11.89 14.41 27.62
N ALA A 430 12.05 15.66 28.06
CA ALA A 430 11.30 16.19 29.20
C ALA A 430 9.78 16.21 28.94
N GLU A 431 9.37 16.57 27.73
CA GLU A 431 7.97 16.61 27.32
C GLU A 431 7.34 15.23 27.25
N LEU A 432 8.05 14.27 26.64
CA LEU A 432 7.60 12.89 26.54
C LEU A 432 7.54 12.21 27.91
N LEU A 433 8.48 12.49 28.81
CA LEU A 433 8.46 11.97 30.19
C LEU A 433 7.29 12.54 31.00
N GLY A 434 6.98 13.83 30.84
CA GLY A 434 5.80 14.45 31.44
C GLY A 434 4.50 13.81 30.95
N ALA A 435 4.36 13.63 29.64
CA ALA A 435 3.18 12.97 29.05
C ALA A 435 3.05 11.49 29.44
N LEU A 436 4.17 10.80 29.65
CA LEU A 436 4.19 9.43 30.19
C LEU A 436 3.66 9.40 31.61
N GLN A 437 4.13 10.31 32.46
CA GLN A 437 3.63 10.43 33.83
C GLN A 437 2.14 10.68 33.89
N GLU A 438 1.66 11.65 33.12
CA GLU A 438 0.23 11.95 33.04
C GLU A 438 -0.58 10.73 32.55
N SER A 439 -0.09 10.01 31.54
CA SER A 439 -0.78 8.82 31.00
C SER A 439 -0.96 7.73 32.07
N PHE A 440 0.03 7.54 32.94
CA PHE A 440 -0.04 6.62 34.07
C PHE A 440 -0.98 7.10 35.18
N GLU A 441 -0.91 8.37 35.56
CA GLU A 441 -1.81 8.97 36.56
C GLU A 441 -3.30 8.87 36.15
N LEU A 442 -3.55 8.82 34.84
CA LEU A 442 -4.86 8.68 34.24
C LEU A 442 -5.30 7.23 34.04
N GLY A 443 -4.43 6.23 34.25
CA GLY A 443 -4.72 4.81 34.02
C GLY A 443 -4.93 4.44 32.56
N VAL A 444 -4.34 5.20 31.62
CA VAL A 444 -4.49 4.97 30.17
C VAL A 444 -3.30 4.13 29.68
N ALA A 445 -3.26 2.86 30.10
CA ALA A 445 -2.01 2.09 30.16
C ALA A 445 -1.52 1.43 28.86
N ASP A 446 -2.26 1.45 27.74
CA ASP A 446 -1.89 0.57 26.62
C ASP A 446 -1.19 1.31 25.44
N ARG A 447 -1.95 1.84 24.48
CA ARG A 447 -1.35 2.40 23.25
C ARG A 447 -0.53 3.68 23.43
N ARG A 448 -0.85 4.50 24.43
CA ARG A 448 -0.12 5.76 24.70
C ARG A 448 1.25 5.49 25.31
N VAL A 449 1.31 4.59 26.30
CA VAL A 449 2.57 4.16 26.94
C VAL A 449 3.51 3.58 25.89
N LEU A 450 2.98 2.74 24.97
CA LEU A 450 3.75 2.19 23.86
C LEU A 450 4.37 3.28 22.96
N ALA A 451 3.55 4.24 22.51
CA ALA A 451 3.99 5.31 21.63
C ALA A 451 5.05 6.22 22.29
N LEU A 452 4.82 6.60 23.54
CA LEU A 452 5.76 7.40 24.33
C LEU A 452 7.07 6.66 24.59
N SER A 453 7.00 5.37 24.93
CA SER A 453 8.20 4.54 25.17
C SER A 453 9.08 4.44 23.93
N ARG A 454 8.44 4.25 22.75
CA ARG A 454 9.16 4.24 21.46
C ARG A 454 9.79 5.60 21.16
N ALA A 455 9.05 6.68 21.36
CA ALA A 455 9.56 8.04 21.12
C ALA A 455 10.74 8.37 22.05
N LEU A 456 10.64 8.05 23.34
CA LEU A 456 11.71 8.22 24.32
C LEU A 456 12.96 7.39 23.99
N ALA A 457 12.80 6.17 23.49
CA ALA A 457 13.93 5.40 22.99
C ALA A 457 14.60 6.06 21.79
N ALA A 458 13.79 6.58 20.86
CA ALA A 458 14.28 7.20 19.63
C ALA A 458 15.02 8.52 19.88
N THR A 459 14.72 9.25 20.96
CA THR A 459 15.53 10.44 21.37
C THR A 459 16.93 10.08 21.85
N ARG A 460 17.18 8.81 22.22
CA ARG A 460 18.45 8.33 22.81
C ARG A 460 18.87 9.09 24.07
N ASP A 461 17.94 9.76 24.74
CA ASP A 461 18.24 10.48 25.97
C ASP A 461 18.35 9.50 27.14
N PRO A 462 19.52 9.36 27.78
CA PRO A 462 19.70 8.43 28.89
C PRO A 462 18.75 8.72 30.06
N ARG A 463 18.32 9.97 30.26
CA ARG A 463 17.41 10.39 31.34
C ARG A 463 16.07 9.66 31.32
N ALA A 464 15.66 9.11 30.17
CA ALA A 464 14.45 8.29 30.08
C ALA A 464 14.58 6.94 30.81
N THR A 465 15.78 6.37 30.90
CA THR A 465 16.01 5.01 31.43
C THR A 465 15.52 4.81 32.88
N PRO A 466 15.94 5.61 33.88
CA PRO A 466 15.47 5.43 35.26
C PRO A 466 13.96 5.60 35.39
N VAL A 467 13.36 6.48 34.59
CA VAL A 467 11.92 6.73 34.62
C VAL A 467 11.15 5.55 34.05
N LEU A 468 11.57 5.01 32.90
CA LEU A 468 10.95 3.82 32.29
C LEU A 468 11.09 2.57 33.19
N VAL A 469 12.26 2.37 33.82
CA VAL A 469 12.43 1.30 34.83
C VAL A 469 11.46 1.50 35.99
N ALA A 470 11.36 2.72 36.53
CA ALA A 470 10.46 3.00 37.64
C ALA A 470 8.98 2.76 37.29
N TYR A 471 8.58 2.95 36.03
CA TYR A 471 7.24 2.63 35.57
C TYR A 471 6.95 1.12 35.58
N ILE A 472 7.82 0.28 35.02
CA ILE A 472 7.63 -1.18 35.10
C ILE A 472 7.63 -1.65 36.57
N VAL A 473 8.49 -1.04 37.41
CA VAL A 473 8.53 -1.33 38.84
C VAL A 473 7.22 -0.99 39.56
N ALA A 474 6.54 0.07 39.11
CA ALA A 474 5.27 0.49 39.70
C ALA A 474 4.08 -0.29 39.13
N ASP A 475 4.08 -0.55 37.82
CA ASP A 475 3.05 -1.26 37.07
C ASP A 475 3.63 -2.51 36.39
N ASP A 476 3.55 -3.64 37.09
CA ASP A 476 4.11 -4.93 36.68
C ASP A 476 3.13 -5.74 35.80
N THR A 477 2.33 -5.05 34.97
CA THR A 477 1.40 -5.71 34.05
C THR A 477 2.11 -6.17 32.77
N PRO A 478 1.66 -7.26 32.12
CA PRO A 478 2.25 -7.72 30.86
C PRO A 478 2.30 -6.64 29.77
N VAL A 479 1.28 -5.77 29.70
CA VAL A 479 1.20 -4.66 28.75
C VAL A 479 2.31 -3.64 29.00
N THR A 480 2.56 -3.28 30.26
CA THR A 480 3.61 -2.33 30.61
C THR A 480 5.01 -2.93 30.43
N ILE A 481 5.19 -4.21 30.80
CA ILE A 481 6.44 -4.94 30.56
C ILE A 481 6.76 -5.01 29.05
N GLU A 482 5.79 -5.37 28.21
CA GLU A 482 5.97 -5.42 26.75
C GLU A 482 6.16 -4.02 26.15
N GLY A 483 5.29 -3.07 26.51
CA GLY A 483 5.29 -1.71 25.97
C GLY A 483 6.57 -0.97 26.28
N ILE A 484 6.97 -0.94 27.56
CA ILE A 484 8.18 -0.23 28.00
C ILE A 484 9.44 -1.06 27.73
N GLY A 485 9.41 -2.36 28.03
CA GLY A 485 10.57 -3.24 27.90
C GLY A 485 11.02 -3.38 26.44
N ALA A 486 10.11 -3.80 25.54
CA ALA A 486 10.46 -4.07 24.15
C ALA A 486 10.66 -2.79 23.32
N ASN A 487 9.86 -1.74 23.54
CA ASN A 487 9.89 -0.56 22.69
C ASN A 487 10.75 0.59 23.26
N GLY A 488 10.97 0.62 24.58
CA GLY A 488 11.77 1.62 25.26
C GLY A 488 13.14 1.11 25.70
N LEU A 489 13.14 0.29 26.75
CA LEU A 489 14.35 -0.09 27.49
C LEU A 489 15.32 -0.95 26.66
N GLN A 490 14.83 -1.84 25.80
CA GLN A 490 15.71 -2.63 24.92
C GLN A 490 16.64 -1.74 24.09
N GLN A 491 16.10 -0.65 23.52
CA GLN A 491 16.88 0.28 22.70
C GLN A 491 17.84 1.14 23.53
N LEU A 492 17.40 1.60 24.70
CA LEU A 492 18.19 2.49 25.57
C LEU A 492 19.29 1.76 26.33
N THR A 493 19.09 0.47 26.64
CA THR A 493 19.99 -0.31 27.51
C THR A 493 20.75 -1.41 26.78
N GLY A 494 20.29 -1.82 25.59
CA GLY A 494 20.81 -2.98 24.86
C GLY A 494 20.39 -4.34 25.45
N VAL A 495 19.61 -4.36 26.54
CA VAL A 495 19.08 -5.58 27.13
C VAL A 495 17.98 -6.14 26.22
N ALA A 496 18.14 -7.38 25.75
CA ALA A 496 17.10 -8.05 24.97
C ALA A 496 15.79 -8.15 25.79
N TYR A 497 14.66 -7.86 25.14
CA TYR A 497 13.35 -8.03 25.77
C TYR A 497 13.10 -9.50 26.15
N ASP A 498 12.57 -9.69 27.36
CA ASP A 498 12.07 -10.97 27.84
C ASP A 498 10.79 -10.70 28.66
N PRO A 499 9.68 -11.42 28.44
CA PRO A 499 8.45 -11.26 29.21
C PRO A 499 8.60 -11.51 30.72
N SER A 500 9.69 -12.18 31.15
CA SER A 500 10.03 -12.40 32.56
C SER A 500 10.82 -11.25 33.21
N HIS A 501 11.21 -10.23 32.44
CA HIS A 501 11.82 -9.00 32.98
C HIS A 501 10.75 -8.11 33.63
N ASP A 502 10.23 -8.59 34.76
CA ASP A 502 9.26 -7.92 35.61
C ASP A 502 9.85 -6.70 36.35
N GLY A 503 9.02 -6.00 37.12
CA GLY A 503 9.45 -4.85 37.90
C GLY A 503 10.57 -5.15 38.90
N ALA A 504 10.55 -6.34 39.53
CA ALA A 504 11.61 -6.74 40.46
C ALA A 504 12.94 -6.97 39.74
N TRP A 505 12.89 -7.60 38.57
CA TRP A 505 14.04 -7.82 37.70
C TRP A 505 14.67 -6.50 37.26
N TRP A 506 13.87 -5.56 36.75
CA TRP A 506 14.37 -4.25 36.30
C TRP A 506 14.95 -3.40 37.43
N ARG A 507 14.37 -3.47 38.64
CA ARG A 507 14.94 -2.82 39.83
C ARG A 507 16.33 -3.37 40.15
N ALA A 508 16.47 -4.69 40.22
CA ALA A 508 17.76 -5.34 40.49
C ALA A 508 18.79 -5.04 39.38
N TRP A 509 18.34 -5.01 38.12
CA TRP A 509 19.18 -4.60 36.99
C TRP A 509 19.68 -3.16 37.15
N TRP A 510 18.81 -2.22 37.53
CA TRP A 510 19.18 -0.81 37.72
C TRP A 510 20.20 -0.64 38.85
N GLU A 511 19.98 -1.27 40.00
CA GLU A 511 20.90 -1.22 41.15
C GLU A 511 22.30 -1.72 40.77
N LYS A 512 22.38 -2.79 39.96
CA LYS A 512 23.64 -3.37 39.50
C LYS A 512 24.36 -2.53 38.44
N ASN A 513 23.62 -1.86 37.55
CA ASN A 513 24.18 -1.27 36.33
C ASN A 513 24.22 0.26 36.32
N SER A 514 23.46 0.95 37.18
CA SER A 514 23.37 2.43 37.18
C SER A 514 24.72 3.14 37.31
N GLY A 515 25.70 2.54 37.98
CA GLY A 515 27.07 3.07 38.07
C GLY A 515 27.87 3.04 36.75
N ARG A 516 27.45 2.22 35.78
CA ARG A 516 28.09 2.06 34.46
C ARG A 516 27.42 2.88 33.36
N LEU A 517 26.29 3.50 33.66
CA LEU A 517 25.52 4.29 32.69
C LEU A 517 26.15 5.67 32.43
N PRO A 518 25.72 6.38 31.36
CA PRO A 518 26.16 7.73 31.06
C PRO A 518 26.02 8.69 32.25
N GLU A 519 26.92 9.67 32.32
CA GLU A 519 27.03 10.63 33.43
C GLU A 519 25.69 11.26 33.85
N PRO A 520 24.77 11.67 32.95
CA PRO A 520 23.51 12.32 33.35
C PRO A 520 22.60 11.50 34.25
N ILE A 521 22.77 10.17 34.31
CA ILE A 521 21.93 9.26 35.10
C ILE A 521 22.72 8.36 36.05
N ARG A 522 24.04 8.56 36.13
CA ARG A 522 24.90 7.67 36.89
C ARG A 522 24.61 7.79 38.38
N GLY A 523 24.15 6.70 38.99
CA GLY A 523 23.80 6.67 40.42
C GLY A 523 22.53 7.45 40.77
N THR A 524 21.75 7.90 39.79
CA THR A 524 20.45 8.52 40.04
C THR A 524 19.50 7.47 40.62
N PRO A 525 18.81 7.72 41.75
CA PRO A 525 17.82 6.79 42.28
C PRO A 525 16.64 6.67 41.32
N LEU A 526 15.96 5.52 41.32
CA LEU A 526 14.70 5.37 40.59
C LEU A 526 13.66 6.36 41.16
N PRO A 527 12.97 7.15 40.33
CA PRO A 527 11.88 7.99 40.80
C PRO A 527 10.76 7.13 41.40
N VAL A 528 10.07 7.66 42.41
CA VAL A 528 8.92 6.99 43.02
C VAL A 528 7.68 7.33 42.19
N ILE A 529 7.13 6.34 41.48
CA ILE A 529 5.89 6.48 40.72
C ILE A 529 4.71 6.01 41.59
N ALA A 530 3.77 6.90 41.88
CA ALA A 530 2.56 6.58 42.61
C ALA A 530 1.44 6.22 41.63
N LEU A 531 1.10 4.92 41.52
CA LEU A 531 -0.06 4.51 40.75
C LEU A 531 -1.36 4.92 41.45
N ARG A 532 -2.25 5.54 40.70
CA ARG A 532 -3.61 5.80 41.14
C ARG A 532 -4.37 4.47 41.09
N LYS A 533 -4.61 3.87 42.25
CA LYS A 533 -5.41 2.64 42.39
C LYS A 533 -6.87 2.85 42.01
#